data_AF-A0A522VPX4-F1
#
_entry.id   AF-A0A522VPX4-F1
#
_cell.length_a   1.000
_cell.length_b   1.000
_cell.length_c   1.000
_cell.angle_alpha   90.00
_cell.angle_beta   90.00
_cell.angle_gamma   90.00
#
_symmetry.space_group_name_H-M   'P 1'
#
loop_
_entity.id
_entity.type
_entity.pdbx_description
1 polymer ?
#
loop_
_entity_poly.entity_id
_entity_poly.type
_entity_poly.pdbx_seq_one_letter_code
_entity_poly.pdbx_strand_id
1 'polypeptide(L)'
;MIQDCTLLKNTLRWTEEVRQDFSKKESLAYILTVAAGATAAFGLLLYLFDPNVHTLADGVWSAWVTMTHVGFGDVVPTSFFGRLLAAALILLGLILFSLFTATLSVAFLGKDMAVLGKELRSVEKESEQVAEEESRILQELARLHQRLDRLELALAARADAKAGES
;
A
#
# COMPACT_ATOMS: atom_id res chain seq x y z
N MET A 1 -12.17 15.83 -45.87
CA MET A 1 -12.33 16.71 -44.69
C MET A 1 -13.27 16.11 -43.62
N ILE A 2 -13.24 14.78 -43.37
CA ILE A 2 -14.08 14.11 -42.34
C ILE A 2 -13.27 13.06 -41.53
N GLN A 3 -12.01 12.77 -41.90
CA GLN A 3 -11.23 11.66 -41.32
C GLN A 3 -10.40 12.04 -40.08
N ASP A 4 -10.17 13.33 -39.81
CA ASP A 4 -9.34 13.79 -38.68
C ASP A 4 -10.08 13.85 -37.33
N CYS A 5 -11.42 13.90 -37.33
CA CYS A 5 -12.20 14.03 -36.10
C CYS A 5 -12.28 12.73 -35.27
N THR A 6 -12.06 11.57 -35.88
CA THR A 6 -12.05 10.28 -35.17
C THR A 6 -10.73 10.02 -34.45
N LEU A 7 -9.60 10.50 -34.99
CA LEU A 7 -8.32 10.36 -34.29
C LEU A 7 -8.23 11.26 -33.06
N LEU A 8 -8.72 12.50 -33.14
CA LEU A 8 -8.77 13.41 -31.99
C LEU A 8 -9.66 12.88 -30.86
N LYS A 9 -10.78 12.23 -31.19
CA LYS A 9 -11.66 11.61 -30.18
C LYS A 9 -11.04 10.37 -29.55
N ASN A 10 -10.29 9.58 -30.32
CA ASN A 10 -9.68 8.35 -29.82
C ASN A 10 -8.43 8.63 -28.96
N THR A 11 -7.68 9.69 -29.26
CA THR A 11 -6.58 10.16 -28.41
C THR A 11 -7.09 10.83 -27.12
N LEU A 12 -8.19 11.58 -27.16
CA LEU A 12 -8.83 12.13 -25.97
C LEU A 12 -9.38 11.04 -25.04
N ARG A 13 -10.01 9.99 -25.59
CA ARG A 13 -10.54 8.89 -24.76
C ARG A 13 -9.44 8.08 -24.07
N TRP A 14 -8.27 7.93 -24.72
CA TRP A 14 -7.08 7.33 -24.11
C TRP A 14 -6.56 8.14 -22.91
N THR A 15 -6.73 9.46 -22.90
CA THR A 15 -6.35 10.28 -21.74
C THR A 15 -7.28 10.12 -20.53
N GLU A 16 -8.54 9.72 -20.73
CA GLU A 16 -9.49 9.49 -19.62
C GLU A 16 -9.37 8.08 -19.01
N GLU A 17 -9.08 7.05 -19.81
CA GLU A 17 -8.82 5.70 -19.27
C GLU A 17 -7.50 5.64 -18.47
N VAL A 18 -6.46 6.38 -18.88
CA VAL A 18 -5.23 6.54 -18.08
C VAL A 18 -5.51 7.34 -16.79
N ARG A 19 -6.46 8.28 -16.82
CA ARG A 19 -6.79 9.13 -15.66
C ARG A 19 -7.53 8.39 -14.54
N GLN A 20 -8.36 7.40 -14.86
CA GLN A 20 -9.09 6.63 -13.84
C GLN A 20 -8.17 5.67 -13.05
N ASP A 21 -7.16 5.10 -13.71
CA ASP A 21 -6.18 4.23 -13.05
C ASP A 21 -5.16 5.02 -12.21
N PHE A 22 -5.06 6.33 -12.44
CA PHE A 22 -4.23 7.26 -11.67
C PHE A 22 -4.89 7.79 -10.38
N SER A 23 -6.20 7.61 -10.20
CA SER A 23 -6.94 8.19 -9.06
C SER A 23 -6.71 7.45 -7.72
N LYS A 24 -6.18 6.21 -7.74
CA LYS A 24 -5.56 5.58 -6.55
C LYS A 24 -4.04 5.82 -6.45
N LYS A 25 -3.44 6.48 -7.44
CA LYS A 25 -1.99 6.71 -7.63
C LYS A 25 -1.60 8.20 -7.50
N GLU A 26 -2.42 9.03 -6.86
CA GLU A 26 -2.16 10.48 -6.79
C GLU A 26 -0.78 10.82 -6.21
N SER A 27 -0.30 10.06 -5.23
CA SER A 27 1.04 10.26 -4.66
C SER A 27 2.19 10.00 -5.64
N LEU A 28 2.10 8.95 -6.48
CA LEU A 28 3.17 8.63 -7.45
C LEU A 28 3.23 9.66 -8.57
N ALA A 29 2.06 10.03 -9.11
CA ALA A 29 1.96 11.07 -10.14
C ALA A 29 2.53 12.39 -9.62
N TYR A 30 2.14 12.76 -8.41
CA TYR A 30 2.58 13.98 -7.75
C TYR A 30 4.10 13.99 -7.57
N ILE A 31 4.72 12.93 -7.03
CA ILE A 31 6.18 12.84 -6.85
C ILE A 31 6.90 13.00 -8.20
N LEU A 32 6.42 12.36 -9.27
CA LEU A 32 7.04 12.48 -10.60
C LEU A 32 6.91 13.89 -11.17
N THR A 33 5.75 14.55 -11.01
CA THR A 33 5.57 15.93 -11.45
C THR A 33 6.45 16.91 -10.69
N VAL A 34 6.58 16.74 -9.37
CA VAL A 34 7.47 17.55 -8.52
C VAL A 34 8.92 17.31 -8.89
N ALA A 35 9.33 16.05 -9.12
CA ALA A 35 10.69 15.72 -9.55
C ALA A 35 11.02 16.33 -10.92
N ALA A 36 10.11 16.23 -11.90
CA ALA A 36 10.29 16.86 -13.21
C ALA A 36 10.37 18.40 -13.11
N GLY A 37 9.50 19.00 -12.31
CA GLY A 37 9.52 20.44 -12.06
C GLY A 37 10.80 20.91 -11.37
N ALA A 38 11.27 20.18 -10.35
CA ALA A 38 12.52 20.45 -9.67
C ALA A 38 13.71 20.31 -10.62
N THR A 39 13.78 19.26 -11.43
CA THR A 39 14.84 19.08 -12.44
C THR A 39 14.87 20.24 -13.43
N ALA A 40 13.73 20.67 -13.97
CA ALA A 40 13.67 21.79 -14.89
C ALA A 40 14.09 23.11 -14.21
N ALA A 41 13.64 23.35 -12.98
CA ALA A 41 13.96 24.56 -12.22
C ALA A 41 15.46 24.62 -11.85
N PHE A 42 16.02 23.54 -11.31
CA PHE A 42 17.45 23.46 -10.99
C PHE A 42 18.31 23.48 -12.25
N GLY A 43 17.89 22.85 -13.35
CA GLY A 43 18.60 22.91 -14.62
C GLY A 43 18.66 24.32 -15.20
N LEU A 44 17.56 25.08 -15.11
CA LEU A 44 17.52 26.49 -15.47
C LEU A 44 18.41 27.34 -14.56
N LEU A 45 18.38 27.10 -13.25
CA LEU A 45 19.24 27.79 -12.29
C LEU A 45 20.73 27.53 -12.58
N LEU A 46 21.11 26.30 -12.87
CA LEU A 46 22.49 25.95 -13.23
C LEU A 46 22.94 26.64 -14.52
N TYR A 47 22.06 26.73 -15.53
CA TYR A 47 22.34 27.49 -16.75
C TYR A 47 22.55 29.00 -16.49
N LEU A 48 21.82 29.59 -15.55
CA LEU A 48 21.93 31.03 -15.25
C LEU A 48 23.13 31.38 -14.36
N PHE A 49 23.49 30.51 -13.41
CA PHE A 49 24.49 30.80 -12.39
C PHE A 49 25.85 30.15 -12.64
N ASP A 50 25.96 29.14 -13.51
CA ASP A 50 27.22 28.45 -13.79
C ASP A 50 27.71 28.69 -15.23
N PRO A 51 28.89 29.31 -15.41
CA PRO A 51 29.44 29.57 -16.74
C PRO A 51 29.91 28.31 -17.48
N ASN A 52 30.03 27.16 -16.78
CA ASN A 52 30.39 25.88 -17.41
C ASN A 52 29.20 25.24 -18.15
N VAL A 53 27.97 25.64 -17.81
CA VAL A 53 26.75 25.13 -18.45
C VAL A 53 26.43 26.00 -19.66
N HIS A 54 26.78 25.53 -20.85
CA HIS A 54 26.72 26.34 -22.07
C HIS A 54 25.32 26.47 -22.66
N THR A 55 24.45 25.48 -22.48
CA THR A 55 23.07 25.51 -22.97
C THR A 55 22.05 25.15 -21.89
N LEU A 56 20.80 25.58 -22.09
CA LEU A 56 19.70 25.20 -21.19
C LEU A 56 19.49 23.67 -21.17
N ALA A 57 19.69 23.02 -22.32
CA ALA A 57 19.61 21.57 -22.42
C ALA A 57 20.66 20.88 -21.55
N ASP A 58 21.90 21.39 -21.53
CA ASP A 58 22.98 20.86 -20.69
C ASP A 58 22.68 21.04 -19.20
N GLY A 59 22.06 22.17 -18.83
CA GLY A 59 21.63 22.42 -17.46
C GLY A 59 20.55 21.46 -16.99
N VAL A 60 19.50 21.27 -17.80
CA VAL A 60 18.42 20.31 -17.52
C VAL A 60 18.94 18.88 -17.53
N TRP A 61 19.85 18.54 -18.44
CA TRP A 61 20.51 17.24 -18.49
C TRP A 61 21.29 16.98 -17.20
N SER A 62 22.18 17.90 -16.82
CA SER A 62 22.96 17.80 -15.57
C SER A 62 22.06 17.65 -14.34
N ALA A 63 20.96 18.40 -14.28
CA ALA A 63 19.97 18.26 -13.22
C ALA A 63 19.25 16.90 -13.24
N TRP A 64 18.94 16.36 -14.43
CA TRP A 64 18.26 15.08 -14.59
C TRP A 64 19.13 13.90 -14.13
N VAL A 65 20.39 13.83 -14.57
CA VAL A 65 21.31 12.78 -14.12
C VAL A 65 21.65 12.87 -12.64
N THR A 66 21.61 14.08 -12.05
CA THR A 66 21.79 14.27 -10.60
C THR A 66 20.55 13.82 -9.83
N MET A 67 19.35 14.21 -10.27
CA MET A 67 18.07 13.81 -9.65
C MET A 67 17.88 12.28 -9.65
N THR A 68 18.33 11.62 -10.70
CA THR A 68 18.29 10.15 -10.83
C THR A 68 19.48 9.45 -10.16
N HIS A 69 20.42 10.19 -9.55
CA HIS A 69 21.64 9.69 -8.93
C HIS A 69 22.58 8.91 -9.89
N VAL A 70 22.43 9.08 -11.20
CA VAL A 70 23.30 8.45 -12.20
C VAL A 70 24.65 9.16 -12.25
N GLY A 71 24.64 10.50 -12.33
CA GLY A 71 25.84 11.33 -12.23
C GLY A 71 26.96 11.00 -13.21
N PHE A 72 26.71 11.06 -14.53
CA PHE A 72 27.75 10.80 -15.54
C PHE A 72 28.98 11.71 -15.43
N GLY A 73 28.82 12.92 -14.90
CA GLY A 73 29.93 13.86 -14.68
C GLY A 73 30.43 14.55 -15.95
N ASP A 74 29.67 14.44 -17.05
CA ASP A 74 29.93 15.08 -18.34
C ASP A 74 29.68 16.60 -18.30
N VAL A 75 28.63 17.03 -17.62
CA VAL A 75 28.34 18.45 -17.35
C VAL A 75 28.17 18.64 -15.85
N VAL A 76 29.10 19.37 -15.23
CA VAL A 76 29.09 19.63 -13.77
C VAL A 76 29.33 21.11 -13.47
N PRO A 77 28.58 21.69 -12.51
CA PRO A 77 28.81 23.07 -12.13
C PRO A 77 30.17 23.26 -11.48
N THR A 78 30.89 24.28 -11.94
CA THR A 78 32.23 24.62 -11.45
C THR A 78 32.24 25.84 -10.54
N SER A 79 31.23 26.69 -10.64
CA SER A 79 31.08 27.89 -9.83
C SER A 79 30.71 27.54 -8.39
N PHE A 80 31.02 28.46 -7.46
CA PHE A 80 30.64 28.30 -6.05
C PHE A 80 29.11 28.17 -5.89
N PHE A 81 28.35 29.04 -6.56
CA PHE A 81 26.88 29.01 -6.51
C PHE A 81 26.30 27.77 -7.21
N GLY A 82 26.84 27.37 -8.36
CA GLY A 82 26.42 26.15 -9.06
C GLY A 82 26.64 24.89 -8.23
N ARG A 83 27.77 24.80 -7.50
CA ARG A 83 28.02 23.69 -6.56
C ARG A 83 27.05 23.67 -5.39
N LEU A 84 26.69 24.84 -4.86
CA LEU A 84 25.69 24.94 -3.80
C LEU A 84 24.30 24.47 -4.29
N LEU A 85 23.92 24.86 -5.50
CA LEU A 85 22.67 24.41 -6.15
C LEU A 85 22.69 22.90 -6.41
N ALA A 86 23.80 22.36 -6.91
CA ALA A 86 23.96 20.92 -7.11
C ALA A 86 23.88 20.14 -5.80
N ALA A 87 24.51 20.63 -4.73
CA ALA A 87 24.42 20.02 -3.41
C ALA A 87 22.97 19.99 -2.90
N ALA A 88 22.23 21.09 -3.08
CA ALA A 88 20.80 21.14 -2.74
C ALA A 88 19.97 20.18 -3.58
N LEU A 89 20.26 20.07 -4.89
CA LEU A 89 19.58 19.13 -5.79
C LEU A 89 19.84 17.67 -5.39
N ILE A 90 21.06 17.31 -4.97
CA ILE A 90 21.39 15.97 -4.47
C ILE A 90 20.55 15.63 -3.24
N LEU A 91 20.46 16.54 -2.26
CA LEU A 91 19.64 16.33 -1.06
C LEU A 91 18.15 16.18 -1.40
N LEU A 92 17.65 17.02 -2.30
CA LEU A 92 16.26 16.95 -2.76
C LEU A 92 15.98 15.63 -3.50
N GLY A 93 16.90 15.19 -4.36
CA GLY A 93 16.84 13.93 -5.06
C GLY A 93 16.75 12.74 -4.10
N LEU A 94 17.57 12.71 -3.05
CA LEU A 94 17.53 11.64 -2.04
C LEU A 94 16.16 11.58 -1.33
N ILE A 95 15.62 12.73 -0.94
CA ILE A 95 14.32 12.81 -0.26
C ILE A 95 13.20 12.30 -1.18
N LEU A 96 13.17 12.77 -2.43
CA LEU A 96 12.15 12.35 -3.40
C LEU A 96 12.29 10.86 -3.77
N PHE A 97 13.52 10.36 -3.92
CA PHE A 97 13.78 8.95 -4.22
C PHE A 97 13.36 8.02 -3.08
N SER A 98 13.58 8.44 -1.82
CA SER A 98 13.09 7.73 -0.64
C SER A 98 11.56 7.65 -0.63
N LEU A 99 10.89 8.79 -0.90
CA LEU A 99 9.43 8.85 -0.94
C LEU A 99 8.85 8.05 -2.11
N PHE A 100 9.51 8.06 -3.27
CA PHE A 100 9.17 7.21 -4.41
C PHE A 100 9.23 5.73 -4.03
N THR A 101 10.33 5.31 -3.38
CA THR A 101 10.49 3.92 -2.91
C THR A 101 9.43 3.54 -1.88
N ALA A 102 9.16 4.40 -0.90
CA ALA A 102 8.13 4.16 0.11
C ALA A 102 6.72 4.03 -0.50
N THR A 103 6.38 4.92 -1.44
CA THR A 103 5.09 4.87 -2.15
C THR A 103 4.98 3.61 -3.00
N LEU A 104 6.08 3.19 -3.64
CA LEU A 104 6.15 1.93 -4.37
C LEU A 104 5.95 0.73 -3.44
N SER A 105 6.61 0.72 -2.28
CA SER A 105 6.40 -0.32 -1.27
C SER A 105 4.94 -0.39 -0.83
N VAL A 106 4.30 0.74 -0.52
CA VAL A 106 2.87 0.77 -0.15
C VAL A 106 1.98 0.25 -1.29
N ALA A 107 2.29 0.56 -2.54
CA ALA A 107 1.55 0.05 -3.69
C ALA A 107 1.65 -1.47 -3.85
N PHE A 108 2.80 -2.05 -3.50
CA PHE A 108 3.00 -3.51 -3.44
C PHE A 108 2.30 -4.11 -2.21
N LEU A 109 2.56 -3.55 -1.02
CA LEU A 109 1.97 -4.00 0.25
C LEU A 109 0.43 -3.90 0.25
N GLY A 110 -0.18 -2.97 -0.48
CA GLY A 110 -1.64 -2.88 -0.57
C GLY A 110 -2.28 -4.16 -1.13
N LYS A 111 -1.56 -4.92 -1.96
CA LYS A 111 -1.99 -6.26 -2.40
C LYS A 111 -1.79 -7.30 -1.29
N ASP A 112 -0.65 -7.25 -0.62
CA ASP A 112 -0.28 -8.22 0.42
C ASP A 112 -1.15 -8.07 1.67
N MET A 113 -1.47 -6.85 2.09
CA MET A 113 -2.35 -6.55 3.23
C MET A 113 -3.79 -6.99 2.99
N ALA A 114 -4.26 -6.96 1.73
CA ALA A 114 -5.59 -7.47 1.40
C ALA A 114 -5.66 -9.01 1.48
N VAL A 115 -4.55 -9.70 1.16
CA VAL A 115 -4.42 -11.15 1.35
C VAL A 115 -4.28 -11.47 2.84
N LEU A 116 -3.39 -10.78 3.57
CA LEU A 116 -3.18 -10.96 5.00
C LEU A 116 -4.46 -10.71 5.82
N GLY A 117 -5.24 -9.70 5.44
CA GLY A 117 -6.53 -9.41 6.05
C GLY A 117 -7.61 -10.46 5.75
N LYS A 118 -7.50 -11.21 4.64
CA LYS A 118 -8.37 -12.37 4.37
C LYS A 118 -7.98 -13.55 5.24
N GLU A 119 -6.68 -13.85 5.35
CA GLU A 119 -6.16 -14.93 6.20
C GLU A 119 -6.52 -14.71 7.68
N LEU A 120 -6.39 -13.48 8.19
CA LEU A 120 -6.82 -13.14 9.55
C LEU A 120 -8.33 -13.36 9.76
N ARG A 121 -9.16 -13.01 8.77
CA ARG A 121 -10.61 -13.24 8.84
C ARG A 121 -10.99 -14.73 8.78
N SER A 122 -10.24 -15.57 8.07
CA SER A 122 -10.48 -17.02 8.10
C SER A 122 -10.10 -17.62 9.43
N VAL A 123 -8.99 -17.16 10.04
CA VAL A 123 -8.58 -17.60 11.39
C VAL A 123 -9.58 -17.16 12.45
N GLU A 124 -10.09 -15.93 12.38
CA GLU A 124 -11.10 -15.46 13.34
C GLU A 124 -12.41 -16.24 13.22
N LYS A 125 -12.86 -16.55 12.00
CA LYS A 125 -14.02 -17.42 11.78
C LYS A 125 -13.81 -18.84 12.29
N GLU A 126 -12.60 -19.40 12.09
CA GLU A 126 -12.25 -20.72 12.61
C GLU A 126 -12.29 -20.71 14.15
N SER A 127 -11.78 -19.66 14.78
CA SER A 127 -11.86 -19.49 16.25
C SER A 127 -13.30 -19.34 16.75
N GLU A 128 -14.16 -18.61 16.03
CA GLU A 128 -15.59 -18.51 16.37
C GLU A 128 -16.29 -19.87 16.26
N GLN A 129 -16.01 -20.64 15.21
CA GLN A 129 -16.57 -21.99 15.03
C GLN A 129 -16.14 -22.93 16.15
N VAL A 130 -14.87 -22.90 16.55
CA VAL A 130 -14.35 -23.70 17.67
C VAL A 130 -15.04 -23.33 18.99
N ALA A 131 -15.27 -22.05 19.24
CA ALA A 131 -15.97 -21.61 20.45
C ALA A 131 -17.45 -22.06 20.49
N GLU A 132 -18.12 -22.11 19.34
CA GLU A 132 -19.48 -22.66 19.22
C GLU A 132 -19.50 -24.19 19.45
N GLU A 133 -18.55 -24.93 18.87
CA GLU A 133 -18.44 -26.37 19.05
C GLU A 133 -18.17 -26.75 20.51
N GLU A 134 -17.25 -26.04 21.18
CA GLU A 134 -16.96 -26.24 22.60
C GLU A 134 -18.22 -26.03 23.46
N SER A 135 -18.95 -24.95 23.21
CA SER A 135 -20.21 -24.66 23.91
C SER A 135 -21.25 -25.76 23.71
N ARG A 136 -21.32 -26.33 22.51
CA ARG A 136 -22.25 -27.40 22.16
C ARG A 136 -21.93 -28.70 22.90
N ILE A 137 -20.65 -29.06 22.98
CA ILE A 137 -20.18 -30.23 23.72
C ILE A 137 -20.48 -30.08 25.22
N LEU A 138 -20.21 -28.91 25.79
CA LEU A 138 -20.50 -28.63 27.20
C LEU A 138 -22.01 -28.73 27.51
N GLN A 139 -22.86 -28.27 26.60
CA GLN A 139 -24.32 -28.43 26.74
C GLN A 139 -24.76 -29.90 26.68
N GLU A 140 -24.17 -30.72 25.79
CA GLU A 140 -24.47 -32.14 25.74
C GLU A 140 -24.03 -32.87 27.00
N LEU A 141 -22.85 -32.56 27.53
CA LEU A 141 -22.37 -33.08 28.81
C LEU A 141 -23.33 -32.73 29.96
N ALA A 142 -23.75 -31.47 30.06
CA ALA A 142 -24.71 -31.04 31.08
C ALA A 142 -26.05 -31.77 30.98
N ARG A 143 -26.53 -32.01 29.75
CA ARG A 143 -27.76 -32.76 29.48
C ARG A 143 -27.66 -34.22 29.89
N LEU A 144 -26.53 -34.87 29.63
CA LEU A 144 -26.29 -36.26 30.02
C LEU A 144 -26.24 -36.41 31.53
N HIS A 145 -25.60 -35.47 32.22
CA HIS A 145 -25.54 -35.45 33.69
C HIS A 145 -26.94 -35.38 34.30
N GLN A 146 -27.79 -34.45 33.84
CA GLN A 146 -29.17 -34.34 34.31
C GLN A 146 -30.02 -35.62 34.09
N ARG A 147 -29.74 -36.38 33.03
CA ARG A 147 -30.46 -37.63 32.75
C ARG A 147 -30.09 -38.73 33.73
N LEU A 148 -28.81 -38.82 34.09
CA LEU A 148 -28.33 -39.77 35.09
C LEU A 148 -28.94 -39.46 36.46
N ASP A 149 -28.92 -38.19 36.88
CA ASP A 149 -29.50 -37.76 38.17
C ASP A 149 -30.98 -38.13 38.29
N ARG A 150 -31.76 -37.91 37.21
CA ARG A 150 -33.19 -38.29 37.19
C ARG A 150 -33.40 -39.79 37.33
N LEU A 151 -32.54 -40.61 36.72
CA LEU A 151 -32.65 -42.06 36.82
C LEU A 151 -32.28 -42.56 38.21
N GLU A 152 -31.23 -42.01 38.82
CA GLU A 152 -30.87 -42.31 40.21
C GLU A 152 -32.01 -41.96 41.17
N LEU A 153 -32.60 -40.77 41.03
CA LEU A 153 -33.74 -40.35 41.87
C LEU A 153 -34.97 -41.24 41.67
N ALA A 154 -35.28 -41.63 40.42
CA ALA A 154 -36.41 -42.51 40.14
C ALA A 154 -36.20 -43.93 40.68
N LEU A 155 -34.97 -44.44 40.64
CA LEU A 155 -34.62 -45.73 41.23
C LEU A 155 -34.68 -45.69 42.76
N ALA A 156 -34.20 -44.61 43.39
CA ALA A 156 -34.28 -44.40 44.83
C ALA A 156 -35.74 -44.35 45.32
N ALA A 157 -36.59 -43.54 44.69
CA ALA A 157 -38.01 -43.45 45.03
C ALA A 157 -38.74 -44.79 44.88
N ARG A 158 -38.35 -45.59 43.87
CA ARG A 158 -38.93 -46.91 43.64
C ARG A 158 -38.45 -47.95 44.66
N ALA A 159 -37.23 -47.81 45.18
CA ALA A 159 -36.73 -48.63 46.28
C ALA A 159 -37.46 -48.33 47.59
N ASP A 160 -37.69 -47.05 47.91
CA ASP A 160 -38.42 -46.62 49.10
C ASP A 160 -39.88 -47.09 49.10
N ALA A 161 -40.57 -46.97 47.96
CA ALA A 161 -41.95 -47.45 47.80
C ALA A 161 -42.06 -48.96 48.06
N LYS A 162 -41.06 -49.74 47.65
CA LYS A 162 -41.02 -51.19 47.85
C LYS A 162 -40.72 -51.60 49.30
N ALA A 163 -40.07 -50.73 50.07
CA ALA A 163 -39.76 -50.96 51.49
C ALA A 163 -40.95 -50.61 52.42
N GLY A 164 -41.87 -49.74 51.99
CA GLY A 164 -43.07 -49.38 52.75
C GLY A 164 -44.27 -50.33 52.60
N GLU A 165 -44.22 -51.27 51.65
CA GLU A 165 -45.28 -52.26 51.38
C GLU A 165 -45.09 -53.60 52.13
N SER A 166 -44.02 -53.78 52.91
CA SER A 166 -43.77 -54.96 53.77
C SER A 166 -43.96 -54.65 55.25
#